data_AF-A0AB39LW22-F1
#
_entry.id   AF-A0AB39LW22-F1
#
_cell.length_a   1.000
_cell.length_b   1.000
_cell.length_c   1.000
_cell.angle_alpha   90.00
_cell.angle_beta   90.00
_cell.angle_gamma   90.00
#
_symmetry.space_group_name_H-M   'P 1'
#
loop_
_entity.id
_entity.type
_entity.pdbx_description
1 polymer ?
#
loop_
_entity_poly.entity_id
_entity_poly.type
_entity_poly.pdbx_seq_one_letter_code
_entity_poly.pdbx_strand_id
1 'polypeptide(L)'
;MDRDDLRADCSSCFGLCCVALPFARSADFARDKPAGRACGHLRDDFGCGIHARLRDEGYRGCTVFDCFGAGQKVSQVTFGGTDWRRDPASASAMFAVFPVMRQLHELLAYTAEALDLPAARPVHRELRRALARIEKLTRGDAESVVALDVNALRGEVNPLLLRASELTRARVPGKPGKRKDHRGADLMGARLPGADLRGASLRGALLVGADLTGADLRDADLIGADLRDADLSGADLTGALFLTRAQLTAARGDAATTLPPSLGRPAHWARAGSAGGVAGA
;
A
#
# COMPACT_ATOMS: atom_id res chain seq x y z
N MET A 1 -0.73 19.75 2.42
CA MET A 1 -1.58 18.55 2.41
C MET A 1 -1.54 17.90 3.78
N ASP A 2 -2.69 17.48 4.28
CA ASP A 2 -2.78 16.72 5.53
C ASP A 2 -2.41 15.25 5.25
N ARG A 3 -1.78 14.53 6.20
CA ARG A 3 -1.56 13.09 6.06
C ARG A 3 -2.87 12.33 6.00
N ASP A 4 -3.92 12.86 6.61
CA ASP A 4 -5.26 12.27 6.55
C ASP A 4 -5.82 12.25 5.12
N ASP A 5 -5.39 13.18 4.24
CA ASP A 5 -5.77 13.19 2.82
C ASP A 5 -5.18 11.99 2.05
N LEU A 6 -4.13 11.36 2.58
CA LEU A 6 -3.46 10.19 2.00
C LEU A 6 -3.98 8.86 2.56
N ARG A 7 -4.98 8.90 3.45
CA ARG A 7 -5.72 7.73 3.90
C ARG A 7 -6.98 7.57 3.04
N ALA A 8 -7.29 6.36 2.63
CA ALA A 8 -8.53 6.11 1.90
C ALA A 8 -9.76 6.44 2.78
N ASP A 9 -10.57 7.41 2.34
CA ASP A 9 -11.90 7.66 2.86
C ASP A 9 -12.92 7.31 1.77
N CYS A 10 -13.46 6.09 1.86
CA CYS A 10 -14.42 5.61 0.88
C CYS A 10 -15.76 6.36 0.92
N SER A 11 -16.10 7.05 2.03
CA SER A 11 -17.34 7.82 2.13
C SER A 11 -17.32 9.09 1.27
N SER A 12 -16.12 9.58 0.97
CA SER A 12 -15.87 10.71 0.08
C SER A 12 -15.55 10.30 -1.37
N CYS A 13 -15.77 9.03 -1.75
CA CYS A 13 -15.42 8.46 -3.05
C CYS A 13 -16.63 7.90 -3.80
N PHE A 14 -16.62 7.92 -5.13
CA PHE A 14 -17.65 7.32 -5.98
C PHE A 14 -17.43 5.81 -6.26
N GLY A 15 -16.85 5.09 -5.29
CA GLY A 15 -16.66 3.64 -5.40
C GLY A 15 -15.71 3.23 -6.54
N LEU A 16 -14.76 4.10 -6.91
CA LEU A 16 -13.93 3.96 -8.11
C LEU A 16 -13.15 2.64 -8.16
N CYS A 17 -12.65 2.15 -7.02
CA CYS A 17 -12.00 0.84 -6.95
C CYS A 17 -12.94 -0.29 -7.38
N CYS A 18 -14.25 -0.18 -7.18
CA CYS A 18 -15.24 -1.21 -7.52
C CYS A 18 -15.76 -1.13 -8.96
N VAL A 19 -15.49 -0.03 -9.68
CA VAL A 19 -16.03 0.21 -11.04
C VAL A 19 -14.94 0.42 -12.09
N ALA A 20 -13.95 1.28 -11.81
CA ALA A 20 -12.96 1.72 -12.79
C ALA A 20 -11.96 0.62 -13.18
N LEU A 21 -11.70 -0.32 -12.28
CA LEU A 21 -10.71 -1.36 -12.48
C LEU A 21 -11.35 -2.65 -13.05
N PRO A 22 -10.77 -3.27 -14.10
CA PRO A 22 -11.17 -4.61 -14.53
C PRO A 22 -10.60 -5.67 -13.59
N PHE A 23 -11.40 -6.69 -13.26
CA PHE A 23 -10.89 -7.88 -12.59
C PHE A 23 -11.45 -9.13 -13.25
N ALA A 24 -10.58 -10.08 -13.52
CA ALA A 24 -10.97 -11.44 -13.87
C ALA A 24 -11.22 -12.24 -12.60
N ARG A 25 -12.11 -13.22 -12.68
CA ARG A 25 -12.29 -14.22 -11.63
C ARG A 25 -10.96 -14.93 -11.35
N SER A 26 -10.55 -14.98 -10.08
CA SER A 26 -9.32 -15.61 -9.63
C SER A 26 -9.45 -16.06 -8.16
N ALA A 27 -8.37 -16.57 -7.57
CA ALA A 27 -8.34 -16.85 -6.13
C ALA A 27 -8.57 -15.59 -5.26
N ASP A 28 -8.33 -14.40 -5.82
CA ASP A 28 -8.48 -13.12 -5.13
C ASP A 28 -9.82 -12.43 -5.41
N PHE A 29 -10.54 -12.84 -6.46
CA PHE A 29 -11.82 -12.26 -6.86
C PHE A 29 -12.82 -13.34 -7.27
N ALA A 30 -13.91 -13.47 -6.50
CA ALA A 30 -14.94 -14.49 -6.72
C ALA A 30 -15.74 -14.33 -8.02
N ARG A 31 -15.71 -13.15 -8.65
CA ARG A 31 -16.49 -12.83 -9.86
C ARG A 31 -15.67 -12.00 -10.85
N ASP A 32 -15.87 -12.27 -12.13
CA ASP A 32 -15.40 -11.43 -13.21
C ASP A 32 -16.29 -10.19 -13.39
N LYS A 33 -15.68 -9.11 -13.89
CA LYS A 33 -16.42 -7.95 -14.41
C LYS A 33 -15.58 -7.17 -15.44
N PRO A 34 -16.22 -6.58 -16.46
CA PRO A 34 -15.54 -5.60 -17.32
C PRO A 34 -15.09 -4.35 -16.56
N ALA A 35 -14.09 -3.65 -17.09
CA ALA A 35 -13.78 -2.28 -16.67
C ALA A 35 -15.00 -1.37 -16.89
N GLY A 36 -15.22 -0.41 -16.01
CA GLY A 36 -16.36 0.51 -16.07
C GLY A 36 -17.71 -0.10 -15.69
N ARG A 37 -17.80 -1.42 -15.49
CA ARG A 37 -18.97 -2.06 -14.87
C ARG A 37 -18.78 -2.12 -13.36
N ALA A 38 -19.77 -1.64 -12.63
CA ALA A 38 -19.76 -1.67 -11.17
C ALA A 38 -19.78 -3.12 -10.66
N CYS A 39 -19.02 -3.38 -9.60
CA CYS A 39 -19.16 -4.62 -8.82
C CYS A 39 -20.61 -4.78 -8.34
N GLY A 40 -21.15 -6.00 -8.36
CA GLY A 40 -22.52 -6.28 -7.93
C GLY A 40 -22.80 -6.00 -6.44
N HIS A 41 -21.76 -5.78 -5.63
CA HIS A 41 -21.87 -5.37 -4.23
C HIS A 41 -21.73 -3.85 -4.03
N LEU A 42 -21.55 -3.07 -5.09
CA LEU A 42 -21.49 -1.61 -5.01
C LEU A 42 -22.89 -1.03 -4.86
N ARG A 43 -23.17 -0.43 -3.71
CA ARG A 43 -24.47 0.14 -3.37
C ARG A 43 -24.69 1.49 -4.04
N ASP A 44 -25.89 2.04 -3.87
CA ASP A 44 -26.28 3.36 -4.40
C ASP A 44 -25.47 4.51 -3.78
N ASP A 45 -25.04 4.35 -2.52
CA ASP A 45 -24.17 5.28 -1.80
C ASP A 45 -22.67 5.10 -2.10
N PHE A 46 -22.32 4.31 -3.13
CA PHE A 46 -20.95 3.94 -3.49
C PHE A 46 -20.17 3.14 -2.44
N GLY A 47 -20.82 2.73 -1.35
CA GLY A 47 -20.27 1.80 -0.37
C GLY A 47 -20.25 0.36 -0.89
N CYS A 48 -19.33 -0.46 -0.37
CA CYS A 48 -19.34 -1.90 -0.60
C CYS A 48 -20.27 -2.58 0.42
N GLY A 49 -21.35 -3.20 -0.06
CA GLY A 49 -22.36 -3.86 0.79
C GLY A 49 -21.86 -5.08 1.57
N ILE A 50 -20.67 -5.58 1.23
CA ILE A 50 -20.05 -6.74 1.89
C ILE A 50 -18.68 -6.41 2.48
N HIS A 51 -18.36 -5.14 2.71
CA HIS A 51 -17.01 -4.69 3.08
C HIS A 51 -16.40 -5.49 4.25
N ALA A 52 -17.19 -5.72 5.31
CA ALA A 52 -16.78 -6.47 6.49
C ALA A 52 -16.55 -7.98 6.25
N ARG A 53 -17.04 -8.52 5.12
CA ARG A 53 -17.02 -9.94 4.77
C ARG A 53 -16.28 -10.23 3.46
N LEU A 54 -15.58 -9.25 2.89
CA LEU A 54 -14.90 -9.37 1.60
C LEU A 54 -14.03 -10.64 1.51
N ARG A 55 -13.23 -10.92 2.54
CA ARG A 55 -12.37 -12.12 2.56
C ARG A 55 -13.18 -13.41 2.59
N ASP A 56 -14.22 -13.47 3.40
CA ASP A 56 -15.09 -14.65 3.57
C ASP A 56 -15.93 -14.90 2.30
N GLU A 57 -16.23 -13.85 1.51
CA GLU A 57 -16.95 -13.93 0.24
C GLU A 57 -16.03 -14.05 -1.00
N GLY A 58 -14.72 -14.29 -0.81
CA GLY A 58 -13.78 -14.55 -1.91
C GLY A 58 -13.29 -13.30 -2.66
N TYR A 59 -13.31 -12.13 -2.01
CA TYR A 59 -12.80 -10.85 -2.52
C TYR A 59 -11.52 -10.42 -1.79
N ARG A 60 -10.57 -11.35 -1.58
CA ARG A 60 -9.27 -11.03 -0.96
C ARG A 60 -8.55 -9.90 -1.70
N GLY A 61 -8.65 -9.86 -3.02
CA GLY A 61 -8.07 -8.81 -3.86
C GLY A 61 -8.55 -7.40 -3.49
N CYS A 62 -9.82 -7.25 -3.09
CA CYS A 62 -10.34 -5.98 -2.59
C CYS A 62 -9.75 -5.60 -1.22
N THR A 63 -9.39 -6.58 -0.39
CA THR A 63 -8.81 -6.33 0.94
C THR A 63 -7.36 -5.90 0.90
N VAL A 64 -6.61 -6.31 -0.13
CA VAL A 64 -5.19 -5.97 -0.32
C VAL A 64 -4.99 -4.74 -1.22
N PHE A 65 -6.08 -4.09 -1.63
CA PHE A 65 -6.04 -2.87 -2.42
C PHE A 65 -6.02 -1.63 -1.53
N ASP A 66 -5.11 -0.70 -1.81
CA ASP A 66 -5.09 0.63 -1.20
C ASP A 66 -4.96 1.70 -2.31
N CYS A 67 -5.79 2.73 -2.22
CA CYS A 67 -5.78 3.86 -3.13
C CYS A 67 -5.03 5.08 -2.59
N PHE A 68 -4.55 5.05 -1.33
CA PHE A 68 -3.84 6.17 -0.70
C PHE A 68 -4.62 7.49 -0.76
N GLY A 69 -5.95 7.41 -0.73
CA GLY A 69 -6.82 8.57 -0.82
C GLY A 69 -7.11 9.10 -2.23
N ALA A 70 -6.60 8.45 -3.28
CA ALA A 70 -6.81 8.89 -4.65
C ALA A 70 -8.29 8.87 -5.06
N GLY A 71 -9.09 7.95 -4.50
CA GLY A 71 -10.52 7.84 -4.80
C GLY A 71 -11.28 9.11 -4.44
N GLN A 72 -11.10 9.61 -3.21
CA GLN A 72 -11.74 10.87 -2.81
C GLN A 72 -11.15 12.07 -3.55
N LYS A 73 -9.86 12.04 -3.92
CA LYS A 73 -9.25 13.11 -4.72
C LYS A 73 -9.93 13.27 -6.07
N VAL A 74 -10.09 12.15 -6.80
CA VAL A 74 -10.77 12.17 -8.09
C VAL A 74 -12.22 12.61 -7.93
N SER A 75 -12.92 12.04 -6.96
CA SER A 75 -14.36 12.27 -6.77
C SER A 75 -14.67 13.72 -6.38
N GLN A 76 -13.97 14.25 -5.38
CA GLN A 76 -14.30 15.56 -4.80
C GLN A 76 -13.56 16.72 -5.46
N VAL A 77 -12.33 16.50 -5.93
CA VAL A 77 -11.48 17.58 -6.46
C VAL A 77 -11.49 17.60 -7.97
N THR A 78 -11.14 16.49 -8.64
CA THR A 78 -11.05 16.47 -10.11
C THR A 78 -12.41 16.61 -10.79
N PHE A 79 -13.46 15.99 -10.23
CA PHE A 79 -14.82 16.00 -10.78
C PHE A 79 -15.81 16.82 -9.92
N GLY A 80 -15.31 17.57 -8.93
CA GLY A 80 -16.10 18.56 -8.20
C GLY A 80 -17.34 18.01 -7.49
N GLY A 81 -17.34 16.74 -7.06
CA GLY A 81 -18.48 16.14 -6.38
C GLY A 81 -19.57 15.56 -7.30
N THR A 82 -19.40 15.64 -8.62
CA THR A 82 -20.34 15.02 -9.58
C THR A 82 -19.93 13.58 -9.87
N ASP A 83 -20.80 12.63 -9.54
CA ASP A 83 -20.54 11.20 -9.72
C ASP A 83 -20.87 10.67 -11.12
N TRP A 84 -20.23 9.56 -11.49
CA TRP A 84 -20.36 8.91 -12.79
C TRP A 84 -21.74 8.29 -13.08
N ARG A 85 -22.64 8.17 -12.08
CA ARG A 85 -24.03 7.73 -12.31
C ARG A 85 -24.91 8.91 -12.69
N ARG A 86 -24.70 10.08 -12.06
CA ARG A 86 -25.42 11.32 -12.36
C ARG A 86 -24.96 11.97 -13.66
N ASP A 87 -23.67 11.85 -13.98
CA ASP A 87 -23.10 12.29 -15.25
C ASP A 87 -22.36 11.13 -15.95
N PRO A 88 -23.08 10.29 -16.72
CA PRO A 88 -22.47 9.17 -17.45
C PRO A 88 -21.44 9.60 -18.51
N ALA A 89 -21.49 10.85 -19.00
CA ALA A 89 -20.56 11.33 -20.01
C ALA A 89 -19.14 11.51 -19.47
N SER A 90 -18.98 11.84 -18.17
CA SER A 90 -17.68 11.97 -17.51
C SER A 90 -17.10 10.66 -16.98
N ALA A 91 -17.90 9.57 -16.95
CA ALA A 91 -17.51 8.30 -16.34
C ALA A 91 -16.18 7.75 -16.89
N SER A 92 -16.01 7.75 -18.22
CA SER A 92 -14.79 7.25 -18.86
C SER A 92 -13.56 8.06 -18.46
N ALA A 93 -13.67 9.39 -18.41
CA ALA A 93 -12.58 10.25 -17.95
C ALA A 93 -12.25 10.00 -16.47
N MET A 94 -13.27 9.87 -15.62
CA MET A 94 -13.11 9.60 -14.19
C MET A 94 -12.39 8.26 -13.94
N PHE A 95 -12.75 7.23 -14.69
CA PHE A 95 -12.12 5.91 -14.58
C PHE A 95 -10.70 5.89 -15.11
N ALA A 96 -10.37 6.71 -16.12
CA ALA A 96 -9.02 6.88 -16.62
C ALA A 96 -8.11 7.65 -15.65
N VAL A 97 -8.63 8.69 -14.98
CA VAL A 97 -7.88 9.49 -13.99
C VAL A 97 -7.51 8.64 -12.76
N PHE A 98 -8.43 7.80 -12.27
CA PHE A 98 -8.26 7.06 -11.02
C PHE A 98 -6.94 6.27 -10.89
N PRO A 99 -6.53 5.40 -11.83
CA PRO A 99 -5.27 4.65 -11.72
C PRO A 99 -4.03 5.55 -11.76
N VAL A 100 -4.09 6.68 -12.47
CA VAL A 100 -2.99 7.67 -12.49
C VAL A 100 -2.91 8.38 -11.14
N MET A 101 -4.05 8.86 -10.62
CA MET A 101 -4.12 9.52 -9.33
C MET A 101 -3.66 8.61 -8.18
N ARG A 102 -3.99 7.32 -8.24
CA ARG A 102 -3.48 6.30 -7.29
C ARG A 102 -1.96 6.31 -7.22
N GLN A 103 -1.30 6.32 -8.37
CA GLN A 103 0.17 6.29 -8.41
C GLN A 103 0.78 7.60 -7.89
N LEU A 104 0.16 8.75 -8.18
CA LEU A 104 0.59 10.03 -7.60
C LEU A 104 0.44 10.03 -6.07
N HIS A 105 -0.68 9.53 -5.55
CA HIS A 105 -0.94 9.44 -4.12
C HIS A 105 0.00 8.46 -3.40
N GLU A 106 0.37 7.35 -4.04
CA GLU A 106 1.40 6.44 -3.53
C GLU A 106 2.76 7.16 -3.40
N LEU A 107 3.17 7.92 -4.42
CA LEU A 107 4.40 8.72 -4.36
C LEU A 107 4.33 9.80 -3.28
N LEU A 108 3.18 10.44 -3.10
CA LEU A 108 2.94 11.39 -2.01
C LEU A 108 3.09 10.72 -0.64
N ALA A 109 2.51 9.53 -0.45
CA ALA A 109 2.61 8.78 0.80
C ALA A 109 4.06 8.44 1.15
N TYR A 110 4.83 7.89 0.21
CA TYR A 110 6.25 7.61 0.44
C TYR A 110 7.07 8.88 0.67
N THR A 111 6.83 9.94 -0.09
CA THR A 111 7.58 11.20 0.06
C THR A 111 7.28 11.86 1.40
N ALA A 112 6.01 11.84 1.84
CA ALA A 112 5.61 12.31 3.15
C ALA A 112 6.29 11.50 4.26
N GLU A 113 6.26 10.16 4.18
CA GLU A 113 6.98 9.28 5.14
C GLU A 113 8.46 9.61 5.21
N ALA A 114 9.14 9.76 4.08
CA ALA A 114 10.55 10.12 4.04
C ALA A 114 10.86 11.48 4.72
N LEU A 115 9.91 12.43 4.70
CA LEU A 115 10.05 13.72 5.39
C LEU A 115 9.95 13.60 6.92
N ASP A 116 9.26 12.58 7.42
CA ASP A 116 9.15 12.33 8.87
C ASP A 116 10.38 11.63 9.44
N LEU A 117 11.19 11.00 8.58
CA LEU A 117 12.44 10.34 9.00
C LEU A 117 13.48 11.39 9.40
N PRO A 118 13.90 11.47 10.69
CA PRO A 118 14.87 12.49 11.13
C PRO A 118 16.24 12.30 10.49
N ALA A 119 16.61 11.05 10.18
CA ALA A 119 17.85 10.71 9.50
C ALA A 119 17.91 11.21 8.05
N ALA A 120 16.75 11.38 7.41
CA ALA A 120 16.65 11.85 6.03
C ALA A 120 16.77 13.37 5.87
N ARG A 121 17.02 14.13 6.96
CA ARG A 121 17.19 15.59 6.94
C ARG A 121 18.07 16.11 5.79
N PRO A 122 19.20 15.47 5.42
CA PRO A 122 20.03 15.88 4.28
C PRO A 122 19.33 15.94 2.92
N VAL A 123 18.22 15.20 2.72
CA VAL A 123 17.44 15.17 1.46
C VAL A 123 16.05 15.78 1.61
N HIS A 124 15.71 16.35 2.76
CA HIS A 124 14.37 16.92 3.03
C HIS A 124 14.02 18.07 2.08
N ARG A 125 14.99 18.88 1.64
CA ARG A 125 14.71 20.00 0.73
C ARG A 125 14.20 19.49 -0.62
N GLU A 126 14.86 18.49 -1.17
CA GLU A 126 14.52 17.83 -2.42
C GLU A 126 13.20 17.07 -2.29
N LEU A 127 12.99 16.35 -1.18
CA LEU A 127 11.72 15.67 -0.87
C LEU A 127 10.55 16.66 -0.78
N ARG A 128 10.69 17.83 -0.14
CA ARG A 128 9.63 18.86 -0.10
C ARG A 128 9.31 19.41 -1.49
N ARG A 129 10.32 19.59 -2.34
CA ARG A 129 10.11 20.03 -3.74
C ARG A 129 9.36 18.97 -4.54
N ALA A 130 9.75 17.70 -4.39
CA ALA A 130 9.05 16.57 -5.01
C ALA A 130 7.60 16.48 -4.52
N LEU A 131 7.37 16.54 -3.21
CA LEU A 131 6.03 16.51 -2.61
C LEU A 131 5.15 17.63 -3.17
N ALA A 132 5.64 18.89 -3.15
CA ALA A 132 4.90 20.04 -3.65
C ALA A 132 4.58 19.92 -5.15
N ARG A 133 5.52 19.40 -5.95
CA ARG A 133 5.30 19.14 -7.38
C ARG A 133 4.20 18.10 -7.58
N ILE A 134 4.30 16.93 -6.93
CA ILE A 134 3.30 15.87 -7.06
C ILE A 134 1.94 16.38 -6.60
N GLU A 135 1.88 17.10 -5.48
CA GLU A 135 0.64 17.67 -4.95
C GLU A 135 -0.02 18.65 -5.94
N LYS A 136 0.78 19.45 -6.65
CA LYS A 136 0.28 20.31 -7.74
C LYS A 136 -0.28 19.47 -8.89
N LEU A 137 0.40 18.40 -9.30
CA LEU A 137 -0.07 17.51 -10.37
C LEU A 137 -1.42 16.85 -10.02
N THR A 138 -1.65 16.48 -8.75
CA THR A 138 -2.95 15.93 -8.30
C THR A 138 -4.13 16.90 -8.40
N ARG A 139 -3.89 18.18 -8.65
CA ARG A 139 -4.91 19.22 -8.83
C ARG A 139 -5.15 19.59 -10.29
N GLY A 140 -4.49 18.93 -11.23
CA GLY A 140 -4.77 19.10 -12.65
C GLY A 140 -6.18 18.63 -13.01
N ASP A 141 -6.69 19.14 -14.13
CA ASP A 141 -7.90 18.61 -14.75
C ASP A 141 -7.71 17.16 -15.23
N ALA A 142 -8.81 16.51 -15.63
CA ALA A 142 -8.80 15.10 -16.02
C ALA A 142 -7.84 14.81 -17.18
N GLU A 143 -7.79 15.68 -18.20
CA GLU A 143 -6.92 15.53 -19.36
C GLU A 143 -5.44 15.63 -18.97
N SER A 144 -5.10 16.67 -18.22
CA SER A 144 -3.73 16.92 -17.73
C SER A 144 -3.23 15.79 -16.86
N VAL A 145 -4.08 15.24 -15.98
CA VAL A 145 -3.70 14.11 -15.11
C VAL A 145 -3.46 12.85 -15.94
N VAL A 146 -4.35 12.50 -16.86
CA VAL A 146 -4.21 11.28 -17.68
C VAL A 146 -2.97 11.35 -18.59
N ALA A 147 -2.58 12.54 -19.04
CA ALA A 147 -1.41 12.76 -19.89
C ALA A 147 -0.06 12.63 -19.16
N LEU A 148 -0.03 12.43 -17.83
CA LEU A 148 1.21 12.38 -17.06
C LEU A 148 2.03 11.12 -17.35
N ASP A 149 3.33 11.31 -17.57
CA ASP A 149 4.30 10.23 -17.46
C ASP A 149 4.66 10.01 -15.98
N VAL A 150 3.89 9.14 -15.33
CA VAL A 150 4.10 8.78 -13.93
C VAL A 150 5.38 7.96 -13.73
N ASN A 151 5.85 7.26 -14.76
CA ASN A 151 7.10 6.48 -14.67
C ASN A 151 8.30 7.41 -14.60
N ALA A 152 8.33 8.46 -15.43
CA ALA A 152 9.35 9.50 -15.35
C ALA A 152 9.34 10.17 -13.97
N LEU A 153 8.16 10.54 -13.47
CA LEU A 153 8.01 11.14 -12.13
C LEU A 153 8.53 10.20 -11.03
N ARG A 154 8.21 8.90 -11.09
CA ARG A 154 8.73 7.89 -10.16
C ARG A 154 10.26 7.77 -10.26
N GLY A 155 10.83 7.87 -11.45
CA GLY A 155 12.27 7.88 -11.70
C GLY A 155 13.00 9.05 -11.01
N GLU A 156 12.35 10.21 -10.91
CA GLU A 156 12.90 11.37 -10.19
C GLU A 156 12.81 11.22 -8.66
N VAL A 157 11.74 10.61 -8.15
CA VAL A 157 11.45 10.51 -6.70
C VAL A 157 12.19 9.34 -6.04
N ASN A 158 12.30 8.20 -6.74
CA ASN A 158 12.92 6.98 -6.20
C ASN A 158 14.34 7.17 -5.66
N PRO A 159 15.25 7.92 -6.31
CA PRO A 159 16.58 8.19 -5.76
C PRO A 159 16.54 8.90 -4.40
N LEU A 160 15.58 9.81 -4.20
CA LEU A 160 15.39 10.53 -2.93
C LEU A 160 14.91 9.58 -1.83
N LEU A 161 13.93 8.73 -2.15
CA LEU A 161 13.41 7.71 -1.22
C LEU A 161 14.49 6.69 -0.83
N LEU A 162 15.28 6.24 -1.81
CA LEU A 162 16.41 5.36 -1.57
C LEU A 162 17.41 6.03 -0.63
N ARG A 163 17.76 7.29 -0.88
CA ARG A 163 18.70 8.02 -0.02
C ARG A 163 18.18 8.21 1.39
N ALA A 164 16.89 8.53 1.55
CA ALA A 164 16.24 8.65 2.85
C ALA A 164 16.28 7.32 3.64
N SER A 165 16.00 6.20 2.95
CA SER A 165 16.13 4.84 3.49
C SER A 165 17.54 4.53 3.93
N GLU A 166 18.54 4.76 3.07
CA GLU A 166 19.95 4.52 3.38
C GLU A 166 20.42 5.29 4.61
N LEU A 167 20.06 6.57 4.72
CA LEU A 167 20.42 7.43 5.86
C LEU A 167 19.81 6.93 7.16
N THR A 168 18.57 6.43 7.12
CA THR A 168 17.87 5.88 8.29
C THR A 168 18.49 4.55 8.69
N ARG A 169 18.66 3.64 7.74
CA ARG A 169 19.25 2.31 7.96
C ARG A 169 20.70 2.35 8.40
N ALA A 170 21.47 3.37 8.01
CA ALA A 170 22.85 3.57 8.47
C ALA A 170 22.96 3.78 9.99
N ARG A 171 21.85 4.08 10.69
CA ARG A 171 21.82 4.22 12.15
C ARG A 171 21.62 2.88 12.89
N VAL A 172 21.24 1.82 12.18
CA VAL A 172 21.04 0.50 12.76
C VAL A 172 22.41 -0.12 13.07
N PRO A 173 22.68 -0.52 14.33
CA PRO A 173 23.94 -1.17 14.68
C PRO A 173 24.13 -2.47 13.89
N GLY A 174 25.29 -2.61 13.26
CA GLY A 174 25.64 -3.78 12.46
C GLY A 174 27.15 -3.96 12.31
N LYS A 175 27.57 -5.07 11.71
CA LYS A 175 28.99 -5.30 11.43
C LYS A 175 29.51 -4.25 10.43
N PRO A 176 30.62 -3.54 10.71
CA PRO A 176 31.22 -2.59 9.78
C PRO A 176 31.41 -3.24 8.40
N GLY A 177 30.97 -2.55 7.34
CA GLY A 177 31.12 -3.00 5.96
C GLY A 177 30.11 -4.05 5.46
N LYS A 178 29.22 -4.60 6.30
CA LYS A 178 28.20 -5.58 5.87
C LYS A 178 26.79 -5.01 5.94
N ARG A 179 26.31 -4.43 4.83
CA ARG A 179 24.91 -4.03 4.66
C ARG A 179 24.06 -5.25 4.32
N LYS A 180 22.91 -5.41 4.97
CA LYS A 180 21.90 -6.42 4.59
C LYS A 180 21.13 -5.88 3.39
N ASP A 181 21.55 -6.27 2.20
CA ASP A 181 20.94 -5.84 0.94
C ASP A 181 20.33 -7.05 0.23
N HIS A 182 19.00 -7.06 0.17
CA HIS A 182 18.17 -8.09 -0.45
C HIS A 182 17.24 -7.47 -1.50
N ARG A 183 17.66 -6.35 -2.13
CA ARG A 183 16.87 -5.71 -3.18
C ARG A 183 16.63 -6.67 -4.34
N GLY A 184 15.37 -6.80 -4.74
CA GLY A 184 14.96 -7.70 -5.82
C GLY A 184 15.25 -9.18 -5.57
N ALA A 185 15.58 -9.57 -4.33
CA ALA A 185 15.90 -10.95 -4.03
C ALA A 185 14.65 -11.84 -4.19
N ASP A 186 14.84 -13.02 -4.78
CA ASP A 186 13.84 -14.08 -4.73
C ASP A 186 13.97 -14.81 -3.39
N LEU A 187 12.97 -14.62 -2.54
CA LEU A 187 12.84 -15.21 -1.20
C LEU A 187 11.49 -15.92 -1.07
N MET A 188 10.89 -16.35 -2.19
CA MET A 188 9.60 -17.04 -2.17
C MET A 188 9.71 -18.34 -1.35
N GLY A 189 8.79 -18.53 -0.40
CA GLY A 189 8.78 -19.68 0.50
C GLY A 189 10.03 -19.79 1.40
N ALA A 190 10.89 -18.77 1.47
CA ALA A 190 12.10 -18.81 2.27
C ALA A 190 11.76 -19.04 3.76
N ARG A 191 12.58 -19.87 4.43
CA ARG A 191 12.47 -20.10 5.87
C ARG A 191 13.42 -19.17 6.61
N LEU A 192 12.88 -18.11 7.18
CA LEU A 192 13.59 -17.04 7.88
C LEU A 192 13.07 -16.82 9.33
N PRO A 193 12.72 -17.88 10.10
CA PRO A 193 12.22 -17.68 11.44
C PRO A 193 13.30 -17.04 12.33
N GLY A 194 12.92 -16.01 13.09
CA GLY A 194 13.83 -15.27 13.96
C GLY A 194 14.96 -14.53 13.22
N ALA A 195 14.87 -14.38 11.90
CA ALA A 195 15.93 -13.74 11.13
C ALA A 195 16.12 -12.28 11.56
N ASP A 196 17.39 -11.89 11.79
CA ASP A 196 17.74 -10.49 12.01
C ASP A 196 17.80 -9.78 10.64
N LEU A 197 16.70 -9.15 10.26
CA LEU A 197 16.55 -8.31 9.06
C LEU A 197 16.54 -6.81 9.40
N ARG A 198 17.00 -6.44 10.60
CA ARG A 198 17.09 -5.03 11.00
C ARG A 198 17.89 -4.22 10.01
N GLY A 199 17.35 -3.09 9.59
CA GLY A 199 17.96 -2.20 8.62
C GLY A 199 18.23 -2.85 7.26
N ALA A 200 17.59 -3.96 6.93
CA ALA A 200 17.74 -4.61 5.63
C ALA A 200 17.07 -3.79 4.52
N SER A 201 17.65 -3.83 3.32
CA SER A 201 16.95 -3.36 2.12
C SER A 201 16.22 -4.54 1.48
N LEU A 202 14.89 -4.56 1.57
CA LEU A 202 14.03 -5.58 0.94
C LEU A 202 13.27 -5.00 -0.26
N ARG A 203 13.72 -3.86 -0.80
CA ARG A 203 13.01 -3.20 -1.91
C ARG A 203 12.84 -4.16 -3.09
N GLY A 204 11.61 -4.36 -3.53
CA GLY A 204 11.30 -5.27 -4.64
C GLY A 204 11.56 -6.76 -4.37
N ALA A 205 11.86 -7.17 -3.14
CA ALA A 205 12.08 -8.57 -2.81
C ALA A 205 10.77 -9.38 -2.97
N LEU A 206 10.85 -10.60 -3.49
CA LEU A 206 9.74 -11.53 -3.58
C LEU A 206 9.70 -12.39 -2.32
N LEU A 207 8.79 -12.10 -1.39
CA LEU A 207 8.65 -12.81 -0.11
C LEU A 207 7.35 -13.65 -0.08
N VAL A 208 6.82 -14.01 -1.25
CA VAL A 208 5.54 -14.73 -1.35
C VAL A 208 5.64 -16.05 -0.58
N GLY A 209 4.77 -16.23 0.41
CA GLY A 209 4.76 -17.44 1.25
C GLY A 209 5.97 -17.64 2.16
N ALA A 210 6.86 -16.65 2.30
CA ALA A 210 8.03 -16.76 3.17
C ALA A 210 7.62 -16.88 4.66
N ASP A 211 8.35 -17.70 5.42
CA ASP A 211 8.22 -17.79 6.86
C ASP A 211 9.16 -16.76 7.51
N LEU A 212 8.59 -15.68 8.04
CA LEU A 212 9.28 -14.61 8.77
C LEU A 212 8.85 -14.62 10.25
N THR A 213 8.41 -15.77 10.78
CA THR A 213 7.92 -15.89 12.15
C THR A 213 8.99 -15.40 13.14
N GLY A 214 8.64 -14.43 13.99
CA GLY A 214 9.58 -13.85 14.97
C GLY A 214 10.76 -13.08 14.36
N ALA A 215 10.76 -12.80 13.05
CA ALA A 215 11.84 -12.05 12.42
C ALA A 215 11.87 -10.60 12.91
N ASP A 216 13.07 -10.04 12.97
CA ASP A 216 13.30 -8.66 13.36
C ASP A 216 13.48 -7.80 12.10
N LEU A 217 12.42 -7.09 11.71
CA LEU A 217 12.33 -6.25 10.51
C LEU A 217 12.41 -4.76 10.83
N ARG A 218 12.89 -4.39 12.04
CA ARG A 218 12.99 -2.99 12.43
C ARG A 218 13.85 -2.19 11.47
N ASP A 219 13.37 -1.01 11.10
CA ASP A 219 14.03 -0.11 10.14
C ASP A 219 14.30 -0.74 8.74
N ALA A 220 13.68 -1.86 8.39
CA ALA A 220 13.84 -2.48 7.07
C ALA A 220 13.07 -1.68 6.00
N ASP A 221 13.66 -1.53 4.81
CA ASP A 221 13.04 -0.85 3.66
C ASP A 221 12.23 -1.83 2.81
N LEU A 222 10.92 -1.62 2.77
CA LEU A 222 9.94 -2.53 2.15
C LEU A 222 9.30 -1.97 0.87
N ILE A 223 9.83 -0.91 0.26
CA ILE A 223 9.26 -0.38 -1.01
C ILE A 223 9.21 -1.49 -2.07
N GLY A 224 7.99 -1.84 -2.49
CA GLY A 224 7.75 -2.83 -3.54
C GLY A 224 8.04 -4.28 -3.15
N ALA A 225 8.33 -4.58 -1.87
CA ALA A 225 8.43 -5.95 -1.40
C ALA A 225 7.07 -6.66 -1.53
N ASP A 226 7.07 -7.87 -2.07
CA ASP A 226 5.86 -8.69 -2.23
C ASP A 226 5.70 -9.63 -1.02
N LEU A 227 4.81 -9.25 -0.10
CA LEU A 227 4.53 -9.97 1.14
C LEU A 227 3.29 -10.86 1.07
N ARG A 228 2.78 -11.18 -0.13
CA ARG A 228 1.60 -12.04 -0.28
C ARG A 228 1.83 -13.37 0.42
N ASP A 229 0.96 -13.70 1.38
CA ASP A 229 1.01 -14.95 2.14
C ASP A 229 2.29 -15.19 2.96
N ALA A 230 3.15 -14.18 3.13
CA ALA A 230 4.26 -14.25 4.07
C ALA A 230 3.75 -14.37 5.52
N ASP A 231 4.44 -15.13 6.36
CA ASP A 231 4.11 -15.29 7.78
C ASP A 231 4.92 -14.32 8.64
N LEU A 232 4.29 -13.26 9.15
CA LEU A 232 4.90 -12.27 10.04
C LEU A 232 4.51 -12.48 11.51
N SER A 233 4.01 -13.67 11.88
CA SER A 233 3.58 -13.97 13.26
C SER A 233 4.72 -13.71 14.25
N GLY A 234 4.47 -12.90 15.28
CA GLY A 234 5.51 -12.49 16.25
C GLY A 234 6.67 -11.63 15.70
N ALA A 235 6.68 -11.22 14.43
CA ALA A 235 7.73 -10.39 13.87
C ALA A 235 7.68 -8.94 14.41
N ASP A 236 8.83 -8.27 14.48
CA ASP A 236 8.92 -6.86 14.86
C ASP A 236 9.14 -5.97 13.64
N LEU A 237 8.13 -5.20 13.26
CA LEU A 237 8.16 -4.24 12.15
C LEU A 237 8.32 -2.79 12.63
N THR A 238 8.73 -2.55 13.89
CA THR A 238 8.88 -1.20 14.43
C THR A 238 9.84 -0.37 13.58
N GLY A 239 9.39 0.78 13.09
CA GLY A 239 10.21 1.65 12.24
C GLY A 239 10.47 1.12 10.83
N ALA A 240 9.87 -0.01 10.42
CA ALA A 240 9.95 -0.48 9.05
C ALA A 240 9.52 0.64 8.08
N LEU A 241 10.34 0.86 7.06
CA LEU A 241 10.24 1.99 6.15
C LEU A 241 9.37 1.62 4.96
N PHE A 242 8.44 2.51 4.65
CA PHE A 242 7.56 2.46 3.49
C PHE A 242 6.70 1.20 3.41
N LEU A 243 6.38 0.62 4.56
CA LEU A 243 5.43 -0.47 4.68
C LEU A 243 4.01 0.04 4.46
N THR A 244 3.29 -0.60 3.55
CA THR A 244 1.91 -0.20 3.21
C THR A 244 0.87 -1.09 3.88
N ARG A 245 -0.34 -0.55 4.05
CA ARG A 245 -1.50 -1.34 4.50
C ARG A 245 -1.80 -2.51 3.57
N ALA A 246 -1.64 -2.31 2.25
CA ALA A 246 -1.81 -3.35 1.24
C ALA A 246 -0.86 -4.53 1.49
N GLN A 247 0.43 -4.26 1.70
CA GLN A 247 1.44 -5.28 2.04
C GLN A 247 1.11 -6.02 3.33
N LEU A 248 0.76 -5.31 4.40
CA LEU A 248 0.34 -5.93 5.66
C LEU A 248 -0.90 -6.82 5.51
N THR A 249 -1.90 -6.34 4.75
CA THR A 249 -3.16 -7.09 4.58
C THR A 249 -2.98 -8.33 3.70
N ALA A 250 -1.98 -8.31 2.82
CA ALA A 250 -1.60 -9.46 2.00
C ALA A 250 -0.88 -10.56 2.79
N ALA A 251 -0.19 -10.20 3.87
CA ALA A 251 0.52 -11.12 4.76
C ALA A 251 -0.39 -11.75 5.84
N ARG A 252 0.16 -12.73 6.55
CA ARG A 252 -0.33 -13.24 7.83
C ARG A 252 0.48 -12.66 8.98
N GLY A 253 -0.14 -12.58 10.13
CA GLY A 253 0.46 -12.15 11.39
C GLY A 253 -0.53 -12.43 12.52
N ASP A 254 -0.13 -12.13 13.74
CA ASP A 254 -0.90 -12.45 14.94
C ASP A 254 -0.92 -11.27 15.93
N ALA A 255 -1.32 -11.51 17.18
CA ALA A 255 -1.31 -10.49 18.21
C ALA A 255 0.12 -10.09 18.67
N ALA A 256 1.11 -10.97 18.47
CA ALA A 256 2.49 -10.75 18.86
C ALA A 256 3.27 -9.96 17.79
N THR A 257 2.82 -9.92 16.53
CA THR A 257 3.43 -9.08 15.49
C THR A 257 3.36 -7.60 15.90
N THR A 258 4.51 -6.94 16.00
CA THR A 258 4.61 -5.51 16.34
C THR A 258 4.61 -4.68 15.07
N LEU A 259 3.76 -3.64 15.00
CA LEU A 259 3.56 -2.81 13.81
C LEU A 259 4.02 -1.36 14.04
N PRO A 260 4.39 -0.63 12.96
CA PRO A 260 4.53 0.83 13.03
C PRO A 260 3.25 1.49 13.55
N PRO A 261 3.32 2.53 14.40
CA PRO A 261 2.13 3.21 14.95
C PRO A 261 1.18 3.79 13.90
N SER A 262 1.69 4.09 12.70
CA SER A 262 0.91 4.60 11.57
C SER A 262 0.02 3.55 10.90
N LEU A 263 0.19 2.26 11.21
CA LEU A 263 -0.52 1.15 10.57
C LEU A 263 -1.36 0.38 11.57
N GLY A 264 -2.65 0.23 11.26
CA GLY A 264 -3.56 -0.61 12.02
C GLY A 264 -3.35 -2.09 11.74
N ARG A 265 -3.55 -2.94 12.76
CA ARG A 265 -3.51 -4.40 12.61
C ARG A 265 -4.62 -4.88 11.65
N PRO A 266 -4.32 -5.70 10.63
CA PRO A 266 -5.34 -6.29 9.77
C PRO A 266 -6.32 -7.15 10.58
N ALA A 267 -7.62 -6.99 10.34
CA ALA A 267 -8.67 -7.67 11.11
C ALA A 267 -8.57 -9.21 11.03
N HIS A 268 -8.08 -9.77 9.92
CA HIS A 268 -7.94 -11.22 9.75
C HIS A 268 -6.81 -11.83 10.58
N TRP A 269 -5.88 -11.04 11.12
CA TRP A 269 -4.81 -11.52 12.00
C TRP A 269 -5.34 -11.95 13.38
N ALA A 270 -6.45 -11.36 13.84
CA ALA A 270 -7.06 -11.72 15.13
C ALA A 270 -7.71 -13.12 15.12
N ARG A 271 -8.12 -13.64 13.95
CA ARG A 271 -8.80 -14.94 13.83
C ARG A 271 -7.83 -16.13 13.80
N ALA A 272 -6.55 -15.91 13.49
CA ALA A 272 -5.56 -16.97 13.32
C ALA A 272 -5.10 -17.62 14.64
N GLY A 273 -5.28 -16.95 15.78
CA GLY A 273 -4.82 -17.43 17.10
C GLY A 273 -5.65 -18.54 17.77
N SER A 274 -6.61 -19.16 17.08
CA SER A 274 -7.53 -20.17 17.68
C SER A 274 -7.39 -21.59 17.12
N ALA A 275 -6.54 -21.82 16.12
CA ALA A 275 -6.34 -23.15 15.54
C ALA A 275 -5.09 -23.84 16.15
N GLY A 276 -5.15 -24.18 17.44
CA GLY A 276 -4.02 -24.85 18.12
C GLY A 276 -4.37 -25.60 19.41
N GLY A 277 -5.66 -25.78 19.73
CA GLY A 277 -6.09 -26.56 20.88
C GLY A 277 -6.39 -28.00 20.49
N VAL A 278 -5.44 -28.89 20.75
CA VAL A 278 -5.60 -30.35 20.66
C VAL A 278 -6.76 -30.76 21.57
N ALA A 279 -7.84 -31.27 21.00
CA ALA A 279 -8.87 -31.97 21.77
C ALA A 279 -8.33 -33.36 22.14
N GLY A 280 -7.68 -33.42 23.31
CA GLY A 280 -7.42 -34.66 24.02
C GLY A 280 -8.31 -34.71 25.26
N ALA A 281 -9.36 -35.53 25.19
CA ALA A 281 -9.99 -36.24 26.30
C ALA A 281 -10.91 -37.32 25.70
#